data_AF-A0AAJ1HNJ7-F1
#
_entry.id   AF-A0AAJ1HNJ7-F1
#
_cell.length_a   1.000
_cell.length_b   1.000
_cell.length_c   1.000
_cell.angle_alpha   90.00
_cell.angle_beta   90.00
_cell.angle_gamma   90.00
#
_symmetry.space_group_name_H-M   'P 1'
#
loop_
_entity.id
_entity.type
_entity.pdbx_description
1 polymer ?
#
loop_
_entity_poly.entity_id
_entity_poly.type
_entity_poly.pdbx_seq_one_letter_code
_entity_poly.pdbx_strand_id
1 'polypeptide(L)'
;MELLIDDKAINSAVLEAVDSLGLIPKEDAIGRTIDINEFRRKYCGGKSAPWVRLYIFDKFPETDFANGGWVIAPHATAGVKKSIIFEY
;
A
#
# COMPACT_ATOMS: atom_id res chain seq x y z
N MET A 1 7.84 50.16 1.79
CA MET A 1 6.50 49.55 1.93
C MET A 1 6.74 48.12 2.36
N GLU A 2 6.52 47.82 3.62
CA GLU A 2 6.65 46.44 4.14
C GLU A 2 5.30 45.75 3.95
N LEU A 3 5.28 44.65 3.23
CA LEU A 3 4.09 43.82 3.06
C LEU A 3 4.06 42.85 4.24
N LEU A 4 3.18 43.12 5.20
CA LEU A 4 2.82 42.18 6.25
C LEU A 4 1.87 41.15 5.64
N ILE A 5 2.42 40.00 5.24
CA ILE A 5 1.61 38.87 4.79
C ILE A 5 1.33 38.03 6.04
N ASP A 6 0.06 37.67 6.22
CA ASP A 6 -0.36 36.78 7.29
C ASP A 6 0.24 35.37 7.11
N ASP A 7 0.91 34.86 8.15
CA ASP A 7 1.58 33.57 8.10
C ASP A 7 0.61 32.41 7.80
N LYS A 8 -0.67 32.51 8.18
CA LYS A 8 -1.65 31.47 7.83
C LYS A 8 -1.96 31.49 6.35
N ALA A 9 -2.05 32.67 5.73
CA ALA A 9 -2.25 32.79 4.29
C ALA A 9 -1.08 32.17 3.51
N ILE A 10 0.15 32.34 3.98
CA ILE A 10 1.33 31.71 3.39
C ILE A 10 1.26 30.18 3.54
N ASN A 11 0.98 29.69 4.74
CA ASN A 11 0.94 28.25 5.00
C ASN A 11 -0.14 27.54 4.16
N SER A 12 -1.33 28.14 4.03
CA SER A 12 -2.40 27.58 3.19
C SER A 12 -2.01 27.54 1.72
N ALA A 13 -1.42 28.62 1.18
CA ALA A 13 -0.98 28.67 -0.21
C ALA A 13 0.15 27.66 -0.51
N VAL A 14 1.06 27.46 0.45
CA VAL A 14 2.13 26.45 0.34
C VAL A 14 1.53 25.04 0.33
N LEU A 15 0.57 24.74 1.19
CA LEU A 15 -0.11 23.43 1.21
C LEU A 15 -0.87 23.14 -0.08
N GLU A 16 -1.61 24.12 -0.60
CA GLU A 16 -2.32 23.99 -1.89
C GLU A 16 -1.37 23.80 -3.08
N ALA A 17 -0.23 24.50 -3.08
CA ALA A 17 0.80 24.32 -4.10
C ALA A 17 1.46 22.93 -4.00
N VAL A 18 1.76 22.47 -2.78
CA VAL A 18 2.33 21.13 -2.53
C VAL A 18 1.37 20.03 -3.00
N ASP A 19 0.07 20.18 -2.74
CA ASP A 19 -0.97 19.24 -3.19
C ASP A 19 -1.12 19.26 -4.73
N SER A 20 -1.22 20.46 -5.31
CA SER A 20 -1.34 20.65 -6.77
C SER A 20 -0.13 20.12 -7.55
N LEU A 21 1.05 20.18 -6.94
CA LEU A 21 2.29 19.68 -7.53
C LEU A 21 2.58 18.20 -7.17
N GLY A 22 1.72 17.55 -6.37
CA GLY A 22 1.91 16.17 -5.95
C GLY A 22 3.17 15.95 -5.10
N LEU A 23 3.64 16.99 -4.41
CA LEU A 23 4.89 17.01 -3.63
C LEU A 23 4.70 16.50 -2.20
N ILE A 24 3.76 15.56 -2.02
CA ILE A 24 3.54 14.86 -0.76
C ILE A 24 4.89 14.30 -0.29
N PRO A 25 5.32 14.58 0.96
CA PRO A 25 6.51 13.95 1.52
C PRO A 25 6.38 12.43 1.39
N LYS A 26 7.35 11.78 0.75
CA LYS A 26 7.37 10.34 0.44
C LYS A 26 7.09 9.42 1.63
N GLU A 27 7.24 9.91 2.85
CA GLU A 27 6.98 9.19 4.09
C GLU A 27 5.47 8.92 4.31
N ASP A 28 4.58 9.71 3.69
CA ASP A 28 3.12 9.54 3.70
C ASP A 28 2.55 8.93 2.40
N ALA A 29 3.39 8.52 1.46
CA ALA A 29 2.96 7.67 0.33
C ALA A 29 2.77 6.23 0.83
N ILE A 30 1.78 6.06 1.71
CA ILE A 30 1.41 4.78 2.34
C ILE A 30 1.21 3.76 1.22
N GLY A 31 2.11 2.78 1.18
CA GLY A 31 2.14 1.71 0.18
C GLY A 31 0.74 1.18 -0.04
N ARG A 32 0.28 1.23 -1.29
CA ARG A 32 -1.06 0.81 -1.68
C ARG A 32 -1.25 -0.62 -1.21
N THR A 33 -2.24 -0.90 -0.37
CA THR A 33 -2.55 -2.29 -0.01
C THR A 33 -3.62 -2.85 -0.94
N ILE A 34 -3.36 -4.01 -1.52
CA ILE A 34 -4.33 -4.74 -2.34
C ILE A 34 -4.76 -6.03 -1.64
N ASP A 35 -5.88 -6.61 -2.07
CA ASP A 35 -6.32 -7.91 -1.59
C ASP A 35 -5.89 -9.05 -2.54
N ILE A 36 -6.10 -10.30 -2.11
CA ILE A 36 -5.77 -11.47 -2.92
C ILE A 36 -6.54 -11.56 -4.24
N ASN A 37 -7.74 -10.96 -4.34
CA ASN A 37 -8.52 -10.95 -5.57
C ASN A 37 -7.99 -9.94 -6.59
N GLU A 38 -7.52 -8.79 -6.13
CA GLU A 38 -6.81 -7.82 -6.95
C GLU A 38 -5.45 -8.39 -7.38
N PHE A 39 -4.67 -8.91 -6.44
CA PHE A 39 -3.38 -9.54 -6.74
C PHE A 39 -3.50 -10.70 -7.75
N ARG A 40 -4.46 -11.62 -7.56
CA ARG A 40 -4.61 -12.76 -8.48
C ARG A 40 -5.04 -12.34 -9.88
N ARG A 41 -5.83 -11.27 -10.00
CA ARG A 41 -6.28 -10.75 -11.30
C ARG A 41 -5.17 -10.00 -12.03
N LYS A 42 -4.42 -9.16 -11.30
CA LYS A 42 -3.38 -8.30 -11.85
C LYS A 42 -2.08 -9.06 -12.16
N TYR A 43 -1.64 -9.94 -11.26
CA TYR A 43 -0.31 -10.58 -11.33
C TYR A 43 -0.34 -12.07 -11.63
N CYS A 44 -1.45 -12.75 -11.32
CA CYS A 44 -1.56 -14.21 -11.49
C CYS A 44 -2.47 -14.62 -12.64
N GLY A 45 -2.78 -13.74 -13.60
CA GLY A 45 -3.62 -14.07 -14.75
C GLY A 45 -5.03 -14.57 -14.39
N GLY A 46 -5.59 -14.09 -13.27
CA GLY A 46 -6.94 -14.45 -12.83
C GLY A 46 -7.06 -15.82 -12.15
N LYS A 47 -5.95 -16.48 -11.77
CA LYS A 47 -5.96 -17.75 -11.03
C LYS A 47 -6.77 -17.65 -9.74
N SER A 48 -7.17 -18.80 -9.20
CA SER A 48 -8.01 -18.86 -8.00
C SER A 48 -7.20 -18.46 -6.75
N ALA A 49 -7.88 -17.93 -5.72
CA ALA A 49 -7.24 -17.57 -4.47
C ALA A 49 -6.53 -18.77 -3.77
N PRO A 50 -7.08 -20.00 -3.76
CA PRO A 50 -6.36 -21.18 -3.27
C PRO A 50 -5.09 -21.49 -4.06
N TRP A 51 -5.09 -21.28 -5.38
CA TRP A 51 -3.91 -21.47 -6.21
C TRP A 51 -2.80 -20.49 -5.83
N VAL A 52 -3.14 -19.22 -5.63
CA VAL A 52 -2.17 -18.20 -5.19
C VAL A 52 -1.57 -18.56 -3.82
N ARG A 53 -2.40 -19.03 -2.87
CA ARG A 53 -1.89 -19.48 -1.58
C ARG A 53 -0.91 -20.63 -1.74
N LEU A 54 -1.31 -21.72 -2.38
CA LEU A 54 -0.48 -22.92 -2.49
C LEU A 54 0.81 -22.71 -3.29
N TYR A 55 0.75 -21.99 -4.41
CA TYR A 55 1.85 -21.92 -5.37
C TYR A 55 2.71 -20.68 -5.26
N ILE A 56 2.25 -19.66 -4.52
CA ILE A 56 3.01 -18.44 -4.27
C ILE A 56 3.29 -18.34 -2.78
N PHE A 57 2.27 -18.15 -1.95
CA PHE A 57 2.48 -17.83 -0.55
C PHE A 57 3.09 -18.99 0.25
N ASP A 58 2.53 -20.19 0.13
CA ASP A 58 2.99 -21.39 0.87
C ASP A 58 4.28 -21.94 0.29
N LYS A 59 4.49 -21.77 -1.01
CA LYS A 59 5.69 -22.24 -1.71
C LYS A 59 6.91 -21.35 -1.43
N PHE A 60 6.68 -20.06 -1.21
CA PHE A 60 7.71 -19.04 -1.04
C PHE A 60 7.49 -18.30 0.29
N PRO A 61 8.03 -18.83 1.42
CA PRO A 61 7.82 -18.25 2.75
C PRO A 61 8.38 -16.82 2.87
N GLU A 62 9.30 -16.41 2.00
CA GLU A 62 9.80 -15.03 1.91
C GLU A 62 8.73 -14.01 1.53
N THR A 63 7.55 -14.47 1.08
CA THR A 63 6.41 -13.58 0.81
C THR A 63 5.70 -13.14 2.09
N ASP A 64 5.83 -13.88 3.20
CA ASP A 64 5.24 -13.51 4.49
C ASP A 64 5.94 -12.29 5.08
N PHE A 65 5.17 -11.30 5.51
CA PHE A 65 5.64 -10.09 6.17
C PHE A 65 6.51 -10.40 7.41
N ALA A 66 6.22 -11.48 8.15
CA ALA A 66 7.05 -11.92 9.28
C ALA A 66 8.48 -12.32 8.86
N ASN A 67 8.66 -12.71 7.59
CA ASN A 67 9.94 -13.07 7.01
C ASN A 67 10.58 -11.93 6.19
N GLY A 68 10.07 -10.69 6.34
CA GLY A 68 10.51 -9.54 5.55
C GLY A 68 9.84 -9.43 4.17
N GLY A 69 8.79 -10.22 3.94
CA GLY A 69 7.98 -10.16 2.73
C GLY A 69 6.95 -9.03 2.76
N TRP A 70 5.94 -9.18 1.90
CA TRP A 70 4.96 -8.14 1.58
C TRP A 70 3.51 -8.60 1.77
N VAL A 71 3.30 -9.82 2.28
CA VAL A 71 1.97 -10.39 2.53
C VAL A 71 1.74 -10.58 4.02
N ILE A 72 0.68 -9.97 4.55
CA ILE A 72 0.15 -10.30 5.88
C ILE A 72 -0.88 -11.42 5.73
N ALA A 73 -0.77 -12.43 6.57
CA ALA A 73 -1.64 -13.62 6.57
C ALA A 73 -1.69 -14.31 5.19
N PRO A 74 -0.54 -14.81 4.71
CA PRO A 74 -0.47 -15.61 3.48
C PRO A 74 -1.42 -16.83 3.53
N HIS A 75 -1.49 -17.46 4.70
CA HIS A 75 -2.34 -18.64 4.91
C HIS A 75 -3.75 -18.25 5.37
N ALA A 76 -4.71 -19.12 5.04
CA ALA A 76 -6.05 -19.02 5.62
C ALA A 76 -6.03 -19.53 7.06
N THR A 77 -5.59 -18.69 8.00
CA THR A 77 -5.57 -19.04 9.43
C THR A 77 -6.93 -18.78 10.05
N ALA A 78 -7.40 -19.69 10.92
CA ALA A 78 -8.64 -19.52 11.65
C ALA A 78 -8.62 -18.19 12.45
N GLY A 79 -9.57 -17.30 12.16
CA GLY A 79 -9.67 -15.97 12.78
C GLY A 79 -9.13 -14.81 11.93
N VAL A 80 -8.31 -15.06 10.91
CA VAL A 80 -7.81 -14.01 10.01
C VAL A 80 -8.65 -13.94 8.75
N LYS A 81 -9.40 -12.84 8.58
CA LYS A 81 -10.45 -12.75 7.56
C LYS A 81 -9.95 -12.56 6.14
N LYS A 82 -8.79 -11.91 5.93
CA LYS A 82 -8.27 -11.54 4.60
C LYS A 82 -6.75 -11.38 4.61
N SER A 83 -6.11 -11.81 3.52
CA SER A 83 -4.70 -11.52 3.26
C SER A 83 -4.56 -10.07 2.79
N ILE A 84 -3.62 -9.33 3.37
CA ILE A 84 -3.30 -7.95 2.99
C ILE A 84 -1.95 -7.98 2.28
N ILE A 85 -1.89 -7.38 1.09
CA ILE A 85 -0.73 -7.41 0.22
C ILE A 85 -0.27 -5.97 0.05
N PHE A 86 0.97 -5.67 0.44
CA PHE A 86 1.55 -4.35 0.19
C PHE A 86 2.05 -4.27 -1.25
N GLU A 87 1.51 -3.31 -1.99
CA GLU A 87 1.90 -2.93 -3.35
C GLU A 87 2.67 -1.61 -3.25
N TYR A 88 4.00 -1.71 -3.32
CA TYR A 88 4.93 -0.59 -3.35
C TYR A 88 5.36 -0.29 -4.79
#